data_AF-A0A963KL48-F1
#
_entry.id   AF-A0A963KL48-F1
#
_cell.length_a   1.000
_cell.length_b   1.000
_cell.length_c   1.000
_cell.angle_alpha   90.00
_cell.angle_beta   90.00
_cell.angle_gamma   90.00
#
_symmetry.space_group_name_H-M   'P 1'
#
loop_
_entity.id
_entity.type
_entity.pdbx_description
1 polymer ?
#
loop_
_entity_poly.entity_id
_entity_poly.type
_entity_poly.pdbx_seq_one_letter_code
_entity_poly.pdbx_strand_id
1 'polypeptide(L)'
;ADVNPYLAMAAVIAAGLHGVEKGLKLTAPPITGTNVGGENIPRAPRTLVETNRNFLQSTIARDWLGDGFVDHFAATRDWEWRQWLDAVTDWEMKRYFEII
;
A
#
# COMPACT_ATOMS: atom_id res chain seq x y z
N ALA A 1 -7.14 -8.65 -7.82
CA ALA A 1 -8.43 -8.89 -7.14
C ALA A 1 -8.20 -9.56 -5.78
N ASP A 2 -6.99 -9.40 -5.23
CA ASP A 2 -6.44 -10.24 -4.16
C ASP A 2 -6.57 -9.58 -2.78
N VAL A 3 -7.42 -8.55 -2.71
CA VAL A 3 -7.67 -7.81 -1.47
C VAL A 3 -8.77 -8.52 -0.68
N ASN A 4 -8.57 -8.64 0.63
CA ASN A 4 -9.66 -9.03 1.51
C ASN A 4 -10.71 -7.90 1.51
N PRO A 5 -11.93 -8.12 0.99
CA PRO A 5 -12.92 -7.06 0.80
C PRO A 5 -13.34 -6.44 2.13
N TYR A 6 -13.35 -7.20 3.22
CA TYR A 6 -13.67 -6.68 4.55
C TYR A 6 -12.61 -5.72 5.06
N LEU A 7 -11.33 -6.08 4.93
CA LEU A 7 -10.22 -5.22 5.34
C LEU A 7 -10.13 -3.96 4.46
N ALA A 8 -10.37 -4.10 3.15
CA ALA A 8 -10.42 -2.97 2.23
C ALA A 8 -11.53 -1.97 2.63
N MET A 9 -12.74 -2.46 2.84
CA MET A 9 -13.88 -1.61 3.21
C MET A 9 -13.67 -0.97 4.59
N ALA A 10 -13.16 -1.73 5.57
CA ALA A 10 -12.83 -1.19 6.89
C ALA A 10 -11.80 -0.06 6.81
N ALA A 11 -10.72 -0.25 6.04
CA ALA A 11 -9.68 0.77 5.87
C ALA A 11 -10.20 2.03 5.15
N VAL A 12 -11.03 1.87 4.12
CA VAL A 12 -11.64 3.00 3.39
C VAL A 12 -12.59 3.80 4.30
N ILE A 13 -13.43 3.11 5.07
CA ILE A 13 -14.34 3.75 6.02
C ILE A 13 -13.55 4.49 7.11
N ALA A 14 -12.53 3.85 7.69
CA ALA A 14 -11.66 4.46 8.70
C ALA A 14 -10.97 5.73 8.16
N ALA A 15 -10.41 5.68 6.94
CA ALA A 15 -9.78 6.83 6.32
C ALA A 15 -10.79 7.97 6.06
N GLY A 16 -11.99 7.65 5.60
CA GLY A 16 -13.07 8.62 5.39
C GLY A 16 -13.52 9.29 6.69
N LEU A 17 -13.80 8.50 7.73
CA LEU A 17 -14.18 9.00 9.05
C LEU A 17 -13.09 9.88 9.66
N HIS A 18 -11.82 9.47 9.57
CA HIS A 18 -10.71 10.29 10.04
C HIS A 18 -10.67 11.67 9.40
N GLY A 19 -10.91 11.74 8.08
CA GLY A 19 -10.97 13.00 7.34
C GLY A 19 -12.13 13.89 7.79
N VAL A 20 -13.31 13.30 7.99
CA VAL A 20 -14.52 14.02 8.46
C VAL A 20 -14.33 14.53 9.88
N GLU A 21 -13.90 13.68 10.82
CA GLU A 21 -13.72 14.04 12.23
C GLU A 21 -12.67 15.14 12.42
N LYS A 22 -11.57 15.09 11.66
CA LYS A 22 -10.51 16.10 11.73
C LYS A 22 -10.72 17.30 10.80
N GLY A 23 -11.81 17.32 10.02
CA GLY A 23 -12.10 18.40 9.08
C GLY A 23 -10.99 18.63 8.04
N LEU A 24 -10.35 17.55 7.57
CA LEU A 24 -9.23 17.66 6.63
C LEU A 24 -9.69 18.25 5.30
N LYS A 25 -8.92 19.21 4.79
CA LYS A 25 -9.16 19.80 3.48
C LYS A 25 -8.37 19.04 2.42
N LEU A 26 -8.96 18.87 1.25
CA LEU A 26 -8.26 18.38 0.07
C LEU A 26 -7.19 19.40 -0.33
N THR A 27 -5.95 18.93 -0.41
CA THR A 27 -4.80 19.79 -0.74
C THR A 27 -4.55 19.88 -2.25
N ALA A 28 -5.11 18.95 -3.02
CA ALA A 28 -4.98 18.90 -4.47
C ALA A 28 -6.30 19.30 -5.16
N PRO A 29 -6.23 20.05 -6.28
CA PRO A 29 -7.40 20.31 -7.10
C PRO A 29 -7.92 19.01 -7.73
N PRO A 30 -9.21 18.96 -8.14
CA PRO A 30 -9.76 17.82 -8.84
C PRO A 30 -8.99 17.50 -10.13
N ILE A 31 -8.56 16.26 -10.27
CA ILE A 31 -8.00 15.73 -11.52
C ILE A 31 -9.17 15.51 -12.50
N THR A 32 -9.02 15.94 -13.74
CA THR A 32 -10.05 15.76 -14.78
C THR A 32 -9.53 14.93 -15.96
N GLY A 33 -10.45 14.30 -16.70
CA GLY A 33 -10.10 13.45 -17.84
C GLY A 33 -9.14 12.31 -17.49
N THR A 34 -8.18 12.02 -18.39
CA THR A 34 -7.15 10.99 -18.19
C THR A 34 -5.92 11.59 -17.50
N ASN A 35 -6.04 11.90 -16.21
CA ASN A 35 -4.95 12.41 -15.34
C ASN A 35 -4.50 13.86 -15.58
N VAL A 36 -5.31 14.71 -16.22
CA VAL A 36 -4.96 16.13 -16.40
C VAL A 36 -4.94 16.82 -15.03
N GLY A 37 -3.77 17.38 -14.65
CA GLY A 37 -3.51 17.96 -13.32
C GLY A 37 -2.88 17.00 -12.32
N GLY A 38 -2.58 15.76 -12.71
CA GLY A 38 -1.96 14.73 -11.85
C GLY A 38 -0.42 14.74 -11.78
N GLU A 39 0.24 15.67 -12.49
CA GLU A 39 1.69 15.66 -12.73
C GLU A 39 2.52 15.83 -11.43
N ASN A 40 2.01 16.62 -10.48
CA ASN A 40 2.69 16.93 -9.22
C ASN A 40 2.10 16.18 -8.01
N ILE A 41 1.36 15.10 -8.23
CA ILE A 41 0.72 14.34 -7.15
C ILE A 41 1.66 13.24 -6.65
N PRO A 42 1.86 13.11 -5.32
CA PRO A 42 2.61 11.99 -4.76
C PRO A 42 2.10 10.65 -5.26
N ARG A 43 3.00 9.82 -5.79
CA ARG A 43 2.65 8.49 -6.27
C ARG A 43 2.48 7.54 -5.10
N ALA A 44 1.54 6.62 -5.23
CA ALA A 44 1.46 5.48 -4.32
C ALA A 44 2.77 4.68 -4.38
N PRO A 45 3.15 4.00 -3.28
CA PRO A 45 4.32 3.13 -3.27
C PRO A 45 4.26 2.09 -4.39
N ARG A 46 5.41 1.72 -4.93
CA ARG A 46 5.49 0.82 -6.10
C ARG A 46 5.67 -0.64 -5.71
N THR A 47 6.02 -0.91 -4.46
CA THR A 47 6.30 -2.24 -3.96
C THR A 47 5.52 -2.53 -2.69
N LEU A 48 5.31 -3.82 -2.42
CA LEU A 48 4.67 -4.27 -1.19
C LEU A 48 5.46 -3.82 0.04
N VAL A 49 6.80 -3.92 0.00
CA VAL A 49 7.65 -3.53 1.13
C VAL A 49 7.56 -2.05 1.46
N GLU A 50 7.52 -1.16 0.47
CA GLU A 50 7.34 0.28 0.70
C GLU A 50 5.96 0.57 1.29
N THR A 51 4.92 -0.09 0.76
CA THR A 51 3.55 0.04 1.28
C THR A 51 3.46 -0.42 2.73
N ASN A 52 4.09 -1.56 3.03
CA ASN A 52 4.08 -2.16 4.36
C ASN A 52 4.80 -1.29 5.39
N ARG A 53 5.92 -0.66 5.02
CA ARG A 53 6.63 0.31 5.88
C ARG A 53 5.76 1.52 6.21
N ASN A 54 5.09 2.09 5.21
CA ASN A 54 4.17 3.21 5.42
C ASN A 54 2.99 2.81 6.31
N PHE A 55 2.44 1.60 6.12
CA PHE A 55 1.34 1.08 6.93
C PHE A 55 1.75 0.90 8.40
N LEU A 56 2.93 0.30 8.65
CA LEU A 56 3.44 0.06 9.99
C LEU A 56 3.69 1.36 10.78
N GLN A 57 4.09 2.43 10.10
CA GLN A 57 4.34 3.75 10.69
C GLN A 57 3.10 4.65 10.75
N SER A 58 1.96 4.19 10.23
CA SER A 58 0.74 5.01 10.16
C SER A 58 0.06 5.08 11.53
N THR A 59 0.13 6.26 12.15
CA THR A 59 -0.64 6.54 13.38
C THR A 59 -2.14 6.43 13.13
N ILE A 60 -2.61 6.84 11.96
CA ILE A 60 -4.02 6.73 11.57
C ILE A 60 -4.47 5.26 11.53
N ALA A 61 -3.66 4.38 10.94
CA ALA A 61 -4.00 2.96 10.90
C ALA A 61 -4.03 2.35 12.30
N ARG A 62 -3.11 2.77 13.18
CA ARG A 62 -3.06 2.33 14.58
C ARG A 62 -4.26 2.81 15.39
N ASP A 63 -4.66 4.07 15.22
CA ASP A 63 -5.81 4.66 15.89
C ASP A 63 -7.12 3.92 15.55
N TRP A 64 -7.30 3.55 14.27
CA TRP A 64 -8.56 2.97 13.79
C TRP A 64 -8.61 1.44 13.80
N LEU A 65 -7.49 0.77 13.51
CA LEU A 65 -7.44 -0.69 13.37
C LEU A 65 -6.82 -1.37 14.60
N GLY A 66 -6.11 -0.61 15.44
CA GLY A 66 -5.42 -1.10 16.63
C GLY A 66 -4.01 -1.61 16.34
N ASP A 67 -3.10 -1.39 17.30
CA ASP A 67 -1.69 -1.76 17.20
C ASP A 67 -1.48 -3.25 16.90
N GLY A 68 -2.18 -4.13 17.63
CA GLY A 68 -2.03 -5.57 17.45
C GLY A 68 -2.42 -6.05 16.05
N PHE A 69 -3.45 -5.44 15.44
CA PHE A 69 -3.81 -5.76 14.05
C PHE A 69 -2.76 -5.23 13.08
N VAL A 70 -2.35 -3.98 13.22
CA VAL A 70 -1.36 -3.34 12.33
C VAL A 70 -0.06 -4.13 12.34
N ASP A 71 0.46 -4.47 13.52
CA ASP A 71 1.72 -5.19 13.67
C ASP A 71 1.62 -6.61 13.10
N HIS A 72 0.54 -7.33 13.40
CA HIS A 72 0.34 -8.69 12.89
C HIS A 72 0.19 -8.70 11.37
N PHE A 73 -0.69 -7.85 10.82
CA PHE A 73 -0.94 -7.79 9.39
C PHE A 73 0.34 -7.39 8.64
N ALA A 74 1.08 -6.39 9.12
CA ALA A 74 2.32 -5.96 8.52
C ALA A 74 3.39 -7.07 8.54
N ALA A 75 3.48 -7.86 9.62
CA ALA A 75 4.40 -8.99 9.69
C ALA A 75 4.09 -10.04 8.61
N THR A 76 2.81 -10.31 8.32
CA THR A 76 2.46 -11.26 7.25
C THR A 76 2.89 -10.76 5.87
N ARG A 77 2.80 -9.46 5.59
CA ARG A 77 3.22 -8.87 4.31
C ARG A 77 4.74 -8.81 4.17
N ASP A 78 5.45 -8.60 5.27
CA ASP A 78 6.91 -8.65 5.28
C ASP A 78 7.41 -10.07 4.96
N TRP A 79 6.80 -11.09 5.56
CA TRP A 79 7.11 -12.48 5.24
C TRP A 79 6.83 -12.83 3.77
N GLU A 80 5.67 -12.44 3.26
CA GLU A 80 5.31 -12.63 1.84
C GLU A 80 6.34 -11.99 0.90
N TRP A 81 6.77 -10.76 1.21
CA TRP A 81 7.79 -10.07 0.42
C TRP A 81 9.14 -10.79 0.44
N ARG A 82 9.55 -11.35 1.59
CA ARG A 82 10.79 -12.15 1.67
C ARG A 82 10.71 -13.41 0.81
N GLN A 83 9.59 -14.12 0.86
CA GLN A 83 9.38 -15.29 0.01
C GLN A 83 9.42 -14.96 -1.48
N TRP A 84 8.91 -13.78 -1.87
CA TRP A 84 9.02 -13.30 -3.24
C TRP A 84 10.47 -13.04 -3.67
N LEU A 85 11.31 -12.49 -2.78
CA LEU A 85 12.71 -12.20 -3.10
C LEU A 85 13.59 -13.46 -3.21
N ASP A 86 13.24 -14.52 -2.51
CA ASP A 86 13.97 -15.80 -2.57
C ASP A 86 13.66 -16.60 -3.85
N ALA A 87 12.60 -16.23 -4.58
CA ALA A 87 12.18 -16.91 -5.79
C ALA A 87 12.99 -16.45 -7.03
N VAL A 88 13.49 -17.41 -7.82
CA VAL A 88 14.05 -17.13 -9.15
C VAL A 88 12.94 -17.30 -10.18
N THR A 89 12.68 -16.26 -10.93
CA THR A 89 11.60 -16.23 -11.93
C THR A 89 12.08 -16.74 -13.29
N ASP A 90 11.15 -17.24 -14.09
CA ASP A 90 11.43 -17.64 -15.48
C ASP A 90 12.02 -16.51 -16.33
N TRP A 91 11.67 -15.25 -16.02
CA TRP A 91 12.24 -14.09 -16.71
C TRP A 91 13.73 -13.94 -16.43
N GLU A 92 14.14 -14.12 -15.17
CA GLU A 92 15.56 -14.09 -14.77
C GLU A 92 16.32 -15.26 -15.39
N MET A 93 15.75 -16.46 -15.35
CA MET A 93 16.34 -17.64 -16.01
C MET A 93 16.55 -17.40 -17.51
N LYS A 94 15.52 -16.99 -18.25
CA LYS A 94 15.64 -16.71 -19.69
C LYS A 94 16.67 -15.63 -20.02
N ARG A 95 16.86 -14.66 -19.13
CA ARG A 95 17.79 -13.56 -19.35
C ARG A 95 19.23 -13.92 -19.04
N TYR A 96 19.49 -14.74 -18.01
CA TYR A 96 20.84 -14.94 -17.50
C TYR A 96 21.39 -16.36 -17.71
N PHE A 97 20.55 -17.37 -17.97
CA PHE A 97 20.97 -18.78 -18.01
C PHE A 97 21.89 -19.13 -19.19
N GLU A 98 21.79 -18.42 -20.33
CA GLU A 98 22.64 -18.65 -21.51
C GLU A 98 23.71 -17.58 -21.70
N ILE A 99 23.68 -16.48 -20.92
CA ILE A 99 24.59 -15.35 -21.06
C ILE A 99 25.85 -15.50 -20.16
N ILE A 100 25.79 -16.38 -19.17
CA ILE A 100 26.87 -16.70 -18.21
C ILE A 100 27.26 -18.16 -18.41
#